data_AF-A0A7V8E6L1-F1
#
_entry.id   AF-A0A7V8E6L1-F1
#
_cell.length_a   1.000
_cell.length_b   1.000
_cell.length_c   1.000
_cell.angle_alpha   90.00
_cell.angle_beta   90.00
_cell.angle_gamma   90.00
#
_symmetry.space_group_name_H-M   'P 1'
#
loop_
_entity.id
_entity.type
_entity.pdbx_description
1 polymer ?
#
loop_
_entity_poly.entity_id
_entity_poly.type
_entity_poly.pdbx_seq_one_letter_code
_entity_poly.pdbx_strand_id
1 'polypeptide(L)'
;MRVSSPQPATEEGDRTAELLSSVYDLILLHAGRGTLAPGGGTSRGVTTLLRKVFPSLRRILLTRADSLPSEISNAVENLDARGEALALRLPSLSAGLKSGEDFVAAMALCAWRLGNSRLRDEVLEVAERLPAVSLLEALGVGGWPSEAASLVTAALRADAWRRPEDAISPETLAKLARASPRKLEDLRKELSSPPRAPLAEWESAGSVGEFAGFDGHFDEPPLLLDGPETSRNRFWALASNGAFRLDADVYGWSCRADDAAADYKVGEPKTRGFIASLLGAGDDGAPRLAKDGTLTFGGESAKFEEMAGATSYVAREDFVAWTVADSHRIRVRAARAAAV
;
A
#
# COMPACT_ATOMS: atom_id res chain seq x y z
N MET A 1 -36.54 -8.55 -34.41
CA MET A 1 -35.48 -7.52 -34.57
C MET A 1 -35.89 -6.30 -33.75
N ARG A 2 -35.23 -6.01 -32.63
CA ARG A 2 -35.39 -4.71 -31.95
C ARG A 2 -34.52 -3.71 -32.71
N VAL A 3 -35.13 -2.69 -33.30
CA VAL A 3 -34.43 -1.58 -33.92
C VAL A 3 -33.85 -0.75 -32.77
N SER A 4 -32.52 -0.77 -32.60
CA SER A 4 -31.85 0.15 -31.68
C SER A 4 -32.11 1.57 -32.15
N SER A 5 -32.87 2.34 -31.38
CA SER A 5 -33.06 3.77 -31.62
C SER A 5 -31.68 4.46 -31.65
N PRO A 6 -31.38 5.29 -32.67
CA PRO A 6 -30.12 6.03 -32.72
C PRO A 6 -29.99 6.89 -31.46
N GLN A 7 -28.93 6.66 -30.68
CA GLN A 7 -28.60 7.49 -29.54
C GLN A 7 -28.15 8.88 -30.05
N PRO A 8 -28.65 9.98 -29.48
CA PRO A 8 -28.59 11.28 -30.13
C PRO A 8 -27.18 11.88 -30.05
N ALA A 9 -26.69 12.37 -31.18
CA ALA A 9 -25.40 13.06 -31.31
C ALA A 9 -25.23 14.29 -30.38
N THR A 10 -26.30 14.73 -29.72
CA THR A 10 -26.28 15.84 -28.75
C THR A 10 -25.63 15.46 -27.42
N GLU A 11 -25.81 14.23 -26.92
CA GLU A 11 -25.27 13.81 -25.61
C GLU A 11 -23.73 13.79 -25.57
N GLU A 12 -23.08 13.32 -26.64
CA GLU A 12 -21.61 13.33 -26.70
C GLU A 12 -21.05 14.75 -26.84
N GLY A 13 -21.77 15.62 -27.55
CA GLY A 13 -21.43 17.03 -27.70
C GLY A 13 -21.41 17.75 -26.35
N ASP A 14 -22.49 17.58 -25.57
CA ASP A 14 -22.62 18.20 -24.25
C ASP A 14 -21.52 17.72 -23.29
N ARG A 15 -21.26 16.40 -23.24
CA ARG A 15 -20.17 15.83 -22.43
C ARG A 15 -18.78 16.29 -22.87
N THR A 16 -18.58 16.50 -24.16
CA THR A 16 -17.30 17.02 -24.67
C THR A 16 -17.09 18.47 -24.22
N ALA A 17 -18.12 19.30 -24.24
CA ALA A 17 -18.05 20.67 -23.74
C ALA A 17 -17.78 20.71 -22.23
N GLU A 18 -18.46 19.86 -21.46
CA GLU A 18 -18.25 19.69 -20.02
C GLU A 18 -16.80 19.25 -19.70
N LEU A 19 -16.28 18.27 -20.43
CA LEU A 19 -14.90 17.81 -20.26
C LEU A 19 -13.90 18.94 -20.54
N LEU A 20 -14.10 19.70 -21.61
CA LEU A 20 -13.23 20.83 -21.94
C LEU A 20 -13.27 21.90 -20.85
N SER A 21 -14.45 22.19 -20.28
CA SER A 21 -14.59 23.12 -19.16
C SER A 21 -13.82 22.62 -17.94
N SER A 22 -14.01 21.36 -17.54
CA SER A 22 -13.33 20.76 -16.37
C SER A 22 -11.80 20.76 -16.54
N VAL A 23 -11.29 20.41 -17.72
CA VAL A 23 -9.85 20.48 -18.02
C VAL A 23 -9.34 21.92 -18.02
N TYR A 24 -10.12 22.88 -18.52
CA TYR A 24 -9.75 24.29 -18.52
C TYR A 24 -9.66 24.85 -17.08
N ASP A 25 -10.62 24.54 -16.22
CA ASP A 25 -10.62 24.93 -14.82
C ASP A 25 -9.40 24.36 -14.08
N LEU A 26 -9.02 23.12 -14.36
CA LEU A 26 -7.79 22.53 -13.83
C LEU A 26 -6.53 23.26 -14.30
N ILE A 27 -6.46 23.64 -15.58
CA ILE A 27 -5.34 24.43 -16.09
C ILE A 27 -5.24 25.76 -15.35
N LEU A 28 -6.36 26.45 -15.15
CA LEU A 28 -6.40 27.72 -14.42
C LEU A 28 -6.01 27.54 -12.94
N LEU A 29 -6.49 26.50 -12.27
CA LEU A 29 -6.13 26.17 -10.90
C LEU A 29 -4.62 25.97 -10.75
N HIS A 30 -4.02 25.16 -11.62
CA HIS A 30 -2.58 24.87 -11.58
C HIS A 30 -1.72 26.05 -12.01
N ALA A 31 -2.17 26.86 -12.97
CA ALA A 31 -1.53 28.11 -13.30
C ALA A 31 -1.55 29.08 -12.11
N GLY A 32 -2.69 29.21 -11.42
CA GLY A 32 -2.85 30.05 -10.23
C GLY A 32 -2.00 29.59 -9.03
N ARG A 33 -1.80 28.28 -8.88
CA ARG A 33 -0.87 27.69 -7.88
C ARG A 33 0.61 27.80 -8.29
N GLY A 34 0.90 28.20 -9.52
CA GLY A 34 2.27 28.24 -10.06
C GLY A 34 2.85 26.86 -10.39
N THR A 35 2.08 25.78 -10.34
CA THR A 35 2.56 24.40 -10.59
C THR A 35 2.86 24.12 -12.07
N LEU A 36 2.47 25.03 -12.97
CA LEU A 36 2.76 25.00 -14.41
C LEU A 36 3.87 25.98 -14.84
N ALA A 37 4.38 26.83 -13.95
CA ALA A 37 5.32 27.89 -14.31
C ALA A 37 6.74 27.35 -14.57
N PRO A 38 7.44 27.80 -15.63
CA PRO A 38 8.87 27.50 -15.81
C PRO A 38 9.69 28.12 -14.67
N GLY A 39 10.42 27.29 -13.91
CA GLY A 39 11.31 27.77 -12.84
C GLY A 39 10.66 27.89 -11.45
N GLY A 40 9.36 27.66 -11.32
CA GLY A 40 8.68 27.54 -10.01
C GLY A 40 8.11 26.14 -9.86
N GLY A 41 8.57 25.38 -8.86
CA GLY A 41 7.96 24.15 -8.30
C GLY A 41 7.14 23.27 -9.26
N THR A 42 7.58 23.07 -10.51
CA THR A 42 6.70 22.52 -11.55
C THR A 42 6.36 21.07 -11.22
N SER A 43 5.07 20.77 -11.06
CA SER A 43 4.64 19.38 -10.89
C SER A 43 4.76 18.67 -12.24
N ARG A 44 5.81 17.87 -12.39
CA ARG A 44 6.04 17.05 -13.60
C ARG A 44 4.85 16.14 -13.88
N GLY A 45 4.24 15.60 -12.83
CA GLY A 45 3.04 14.78 -12.92
C GLY A 45 1.87 15.51 -13.58
N VAL A 46 1.51 16.69 -13.06
CA VAL A 46 0.41 17.50 -13.61
C VAL A 46 0.71 17.94 -15.04
N THR A 47 1.95 18.34 -15.33
CA THR A 47 2.36 18.74 -16.68
C THR A 47 2.23 17.59 -17.68
N THR A 48 2.71 16.40 -17.31
CA THR A 48 2.58 15.18 -18.12
C THR A 48 1.11 14.79 -18.30
N LEU A 49 0.30 14.92 -17.24
CA LEU A 49 -1.12 14.63 -17.27
C LEU A 49 -1.86 15.48 -18.32
N LEU A 50 -1.74 16.81 -18.21
CA LEU A 50 -2.45 17.76 -19.06
C LEU A 50 -2.00 17.71 -20.52
N ARG A 51 -0.68 17.58 -20.76
CA ARG A 51 -0.12 17.68 -22.12
C ARG A 51 -0.11 16.38 -22.90
N LYS A 52 0.04 15.24 -22.23
CA LYS A 52 0.27 13.95 -22.89
C LYS A 52 -0.86 12.97 -22.65
N VAL A 53 -1.35 12.90 -21.41
CA VAL A 53 -2.19 11.78 -20.97
C VAL A 53 -3.68 12.06 -21.22
N PHE A 54 -4.20 13.22 -20.83
CA PHE A 54 -5.63 13.55 -21.01
C PHE A 54 -6.14 13.37 -22.46
N PRO A 55 -5.40 13.77 -23.51
CA PRO A 55 -5.83 13.49 -24.89
C PRO A 55 -6.05 11.99 -25.17
N SER A 56 -5.19 11.12 -24.64
CA SER A 56 -5.31 9.66 -24.79
C SER A 56 -6.43 9.05 -23.94
N LEU A 57 -6.87 9.75 -22.89
CA LEU A 57 -7.92 9.32 -21.98
C LEU A 57 -9.32 9.83 -22.38
N ARG A 58 -9.49 10.55 -23.51
CA ARG A 58 -10.77 11.19 -23.88
C ARG A 58 -11.98 10.27 -23.67
N ARG A 59 -11.91 9.02 -24.15
CA ARG A 59 -13.02 8.07 -24.06
C ARG A 59 -13.45 7.81 -22.62
N ILE A 60 -12.50 7.59 -21.71
CA ILE A 60 -12.79 7.30 -20.30
C ILE A 60 -13.17 8.58 -19.55
N LEU A 61 -12.56 9.71 -19.89
CA LEU A 61 -12.94 11.01 -19.29
C LEU A 61 -14.39 11.38 -19.58
N LEU A 62 -14.91 11.07 -20.78
CA LEU A 62 -16.30 11.31 -21.14
C LEU A 62 -17.34 10.48 -20.35
N THR A 63 -16.93 9.48 -19.58
CA THR A 63 -17.89 8.74 -18.72
C THR A 63 -18.28 9.56 -17.48
N ARG A 64 -17.42 10.49 -17.06
CA ARG A 64 -17.56 11.36 -15.87
C ARG A 64 -16.85 12.70 -16.14
N ALA A 65 -17.32 13.42 -17.14
CA ALA A 65 -16.63 14.56 -17.74
C ALA A 65 -16.37 15.72 -16.76
N ASP A 66 -17.26 15.90 -15.78
CA ASP A 66 -17.19 16.93 -14.74
C ASP A 66 -16.14 16.65 -13.66
N SER A 67 -16.03 15.39 -13.22
CA SER A 67 -15.38 15.01 -11.97
C SER A 67 -14.07 14.25 -12.18
N LEU A 68 -13.99 13.39 -13.20
CA LEU A 68 -12.85 12.51 -13.39
C LEU A 68 -11.52 13.24 -13.66
N PRO A 69 -11.46 14.33 -14.46
CA PRO A 69 -10.22 15.10 -14.62
C PRO A 69 -9.63 15.55 -13.28
N SER A 70 -10.47 16.05 -12.38
CA SER A 70 -10.06 16.57 -11.07
C SER A 70 -9.59 15.45 -10.14
N GLU A 71 -10.29 14.31 -10.13
CA GLU A 71 -9.87 13.13 -9.37
C GLU A 71 -8.50 12.62 -9.81
N ILE A 72 -8.25 12.56 -11.13
CA ILE A 72 -6.95 12.14 -11.66
C ILE A 72 -5.85 13.15 -11.30
N SER A 73 -6.14 14.44 -11.44
CA SER A 73 -5.20 15.50 -11.05
C SER A 73 -4.82 15.38 -9.58
N ASN A 74 -5.80 15.23 -8.69
CA ASN A 74 -5.57 15.09 -7.26
C ASN A 74 -4.76 13.83 -6.93
N ALA A 75 -5.05 12.69 -7.58
CA ALA A 75 -4.28 11.47 -7.38
C ALA A 75 -2.81 11.61 -7.82
N VAL A 76 -2.56 12.31 -8.92
CA VAL A 76 -1.20 12.61 -9.40
C VAL A 76 -0.47 13.57 -8.47
N GLU A 77 -1.15 14.61 -7.97
CA GLU A 77 -0.56 15.56 -7.01
C GLU A 77 -0.20 14.89 -5.68
N ASN A 78 -1.08 14.05 -5.13
CA ASN A 78 -0.87 13.38 -3.84
C ASN A 78 0.31 12.38 -3.82
N LEU A 79 0.95 12.14 -4.97
CA LEU A 79 2.12 11.27 -5.10
C LEU A 79 3.43 12.04 -5.28
N ASP A 80 3.40 13.38 -5.24
CA ASP A 80 4.57 14.26 -5.36
C ASP A 80 5.49 13.86 -6.53
N ALA A 81 6.76 13.55 -6.25
CA ALA A 81 7.76 13.14 -7.22
C ALA A 81 7.38 11.86 -8.00
N ARG A 82 6.47 11.03 -7.47
CA ARG A 82 5.97 9.81 -8.10
C ARG A 82 4.72 10.04 -8.95
N GLY A 83 4.14 11.24 -8.91
CA GLY A 83 2.94 11.59 -9.67
C GLY A 83 3.11 11.42 -11.19
N GLU A 84 4.30 11.71 -11.73
CA GLU A 84 4.60 11.49 -13.15
C GLU A 84 4.54 10.00 -13.54
N ALA A 85 5.01 9.11 -12.67
CA ALA A 85 4.94 7.68 -12.90
C ALA A 85 3.49 7.17 -12.92
N LEU A 86 2.61 7.73 -12.07
CA LEU A 86 1.17 7.44 -12.14
C LEU A 86 0.60 7.92 -13.47
N ALA A 87 0.82 9.19 -13.82
CA ALA A 87 0.26 9.80 -15.03
C ALA A 87 0.61 9.00 -16.29
N LEU A 88 1.86 8.56 -16.43
CA LEU A 88 2.32 7.79 -17.59
C LEU A 88 1.69 6.39 -17.70
N ARG A 89 1.17 5.82 -16.61
CA ARG A 89 0.52 4.49 -16.61
C ARG A 89 -0.96 4.54 -16.98
N LEU A 90 -1.62 5.68 -16.77
CA LEU A 90 -3.06 5.84 -16.98
C LEU A 90 -3.56 5.41 -18.37
N PRO A 91 -2.86 5.69 -19.49
CA PRO A 91 -3.32 5.25 -20.81
C PRO A 91 -3.48 3.73 -20.91
N SER A 92 -2.50 2.96 -20.41
CA SER A 92 -2.55 1.49 -20.44
C SER A 92 -3.71 0.94 -19.60
N LEU A 93 -3.96 1.54 -18.43
CA LEU A 93 -5.09 1.16 -17.56
C LEU A 93 -6.44 1.37 -18.24
N SER A 94 -6.57 2.42 -19.05
CA SER A 94 -7.84 2.75 -19.73
C SER A 94 -8.22 1.77 -20.84
N ALA A 95 -7.28 0.96 -21.34
CA ALA A 95 -7.47 0.14 -22.53
C ALA A 95 -8.57 -0.95 -22.37
N GLY A 96 -8.84 -1.40 -21.14
CA GLY A 96 -9.85 -2.42 -20.84
C GLY A 96 -11.07 -1.94 -20.05
N LEU A 97 -11.09 -0.67 -19.62
CA LEU A 97 -12.10 -0.17 -18.69
C LEU A 97 -13.25 0.52 -19.43
N LYS A 98 -14.46 0.33 -18.91
CA LYS A 98 -15.72 0.83 -19.52
C LYS A 98 -16.35 1.97 -18.76
N SER A 99 -16.00 2.15 -17.49
CA SER A 99 -16.60 3.13 -16.59
C SER A 99 -15.52 3.96 -15.91
N GLY A 100 -15.88 5.19 -15.53
CA GLY A 100 -14.99 6.08 -14.79
C GLY A 100 -14.71 5.54 -13.38
N GLU A 101 -15.67 4.86 -12.78
CA GLU A 101 -15.56 4.23 -11.46
C GLU A 101 -14.49 3.13 -11.44
N ASP A 102 -14.50 2.22 -12.43
CA ASP A 102 -13.48 1.18 -12.53
C ASP A 102 -12.09 1.80 -12.78
N PHE A 103 -12.04 2.89 -13.54
CA PHE A 103 -10.81 3.63 -13.80
C PHE A 103 -10.24 4.28 -12.54
N VAL A 104 -11.08 4.88 -11.70
CA VAL A 104 -10.67 5.42 -10.39
C VAL A 104 -10.17 4.32 -9.47
N ALA A 105 -10.86 3.17 -9.41
CA ALA A 105 -10.42 2.03 -8.63
C ALA A 105 -9.05 1.48 -9.10
N ALA A 106 -8.83 1.36 -10.41
CA ALA A 106 -7.55 0.93 -10.97
C ALA A 106 -6.44 1.98 -10.72
N MET A 107 -6.77 3.26 -10.77
CA MET A 107 -5.85 4.36 -10.44
C MET A 107 -5.46 4.32 -8.95
N ALA A 108 -6.40 4.05 -8.05
CA ALA A 108 -6.13 3.92 -6.62
C ALA A 108 -5.14 2.78 -6.34
N LEU A 109 -5.29 1.63 -7.00
CA LEU A 109 -4.32 0.52 -6.94
C LEU A 109 -2.93 0.95 -7.41
N CYS A 110 -2.83 1.71 -8.51
CA CYS A 110 -1.55 2.23 -8.99
C CYS A 110 -0.93 3.21 -7.98
N ALA A 111 -1.72 4.13 -7.45
CA ALA A 111 -1.27 5.09 -6.46
C ALA A 111 -0.78 4.40 -5.18
N TRP A 112 -1.50 3.35 -4.75
CA TRP A 112 -1.07 2.49 -3.67
C TRP A 112 0.28 1.83 -3.95
N ARG A 113 0.45 1.18 -5.12
CA ARG A 113 1.74 0.59 -5.56
C ARG A 113 2.87 1.62 -5.63
N LEU A 114 2.54 2.88 -5.91
CA LEU A 114 3.47 4.01 -5.91
C LEU A 114 3.70 4.60 -4.50
N GLY A 115 3.17 3.98 -3.46
CA GLY A 115 3.47 4.25 -2.06
C GLY A 115 2.43 5.06 -1.29
N ASN A 116 1.24 5.27 -1.86
CA ASN A 116 0.12 5.82 -1.11
C ASN A 116 -0.57 4.71 -0.28
N SER A 117 0.10 4.24 0.78
CA SER A 117 -0.38 3.13 1.63
C SER A 117 -1.71 3.41 2.33
N ARG A 118 -2.14 4.68 2.38
CA ARG A 118 -3.47 5.07 2.86
C ARG A 118 -4.62 4.40 2.11
N LEU A 119 -4.39 4.04 0.85
CA LEU A 119 -5.39 3.46 -0.01
C LEU A 119 -5.52 1.95 0.18
N ARG A 120 -4.63 1.28 0.95
CA ARG A 120 -4.57 -0.19 1.06
C ARG A 120 -5.93 -0.86 1.27
N ASP A 121 -6.68 -0.45 2.29
CA ASP A 121 -7.94 -1.10 2.63
C ASP A 121 -8.97 -0.97 1.49
N GLU A 122 -9.09 0.25 0.94
CA GLU A 122 -9.97 0.54 -0.20
C GLU A 122 -9.56 -0.25 -1.44
N VAL A 123 -8.26 -0.29 -1.75
CA VAL A 123 -7.77 -0.96 -2.96
C VAL A 123 -7.92 -2.48 -2.90
N LEU A 124 -7.78 -3.09 -1.71
CA LEU A 124 -8.02 -4.52 -1.51
C LEU A 124 -9.51 -4.88 -1.64
N GLU A 125 -10.42 -3.96 -1.32
CA GLU A 125 -11.86 -4.13 -1.52
C GLU A 125 -12.26 -4.00 -2.99
N VAL A 126 -11.69 -3.04 -3.73
CA VAL A 126 -12.01 -2.85 -5.15
C VAL A 126 -11.27 -3.83 -6.06
N ALA A 127 -10.12 -4.39 -5.64
CA ALA A 127 -9.37 -5.37 -6.42
C ALA A 127 -10.20 -6.60 -6.80
N GLU A 128 -11.14 -7.02 -5.94
CA GLU A 128 -12.02 -8.16 -6.21
C GLU A 128 -13.08 -7.89 -7.30
N ARG A 129 -13.35 -6.61 -7.58
CA ARG A 129 -14.39 -6.17 -8.53
C ARG A 129 -13.81 -5.79 -9.89
N LEU A 130 -12.52 -5.48 -9.95
CA LEU A 130 -11.88 -5.02 -11.18
C LEU A 130 -11.72 -6.15 -12.21
N PRO A 131 -11.83 -5.85 -13.52
CA PRO A 131 -11.44 -6.79 -14.56
C PRO A 131 -10.00 -7.27 -14.35
N ALA A 132 -9.77 -8.58 -14.48
CA ALA A 132 -8.48 -9.22 -14.18
C ALA A 132 -7.28 -8.54 -14.89
N VAL A 133 -7.42 -8.23 -16.17
CA VAL A 133 -6.36 -7.55 -16.95
C VAL A 133 -6.04 -6.17 -16.37
N SER A 134 -7.06 -5.40 -16.00
CA SER A 134 -6.88 -4.06 -15.42
C SER A 134 -6.25 -4.11 -14.03
N LEU A 135 -6.64 -5.09 -13.20
CA LEU A 135 -6.01 -5.33 -11.90
C LEU A 135 -4.52 -5.65 -12.07
N LEU A 136 -4.18 -6.57 -12.96
CA LEU A 136 -2.80 -6.98 -13.21
C LEU A 136 -1.96 -5.82 -13.77
N GLU A 137 -2.49 -5.03 -14.71
CA GLU A 137 -1.84 -3.84 -15.23
C GLU A 137 -1.62 -2.78 -14.13
N ALA A 138 -2.64 -2.55 -13.29
CA ALA A 138 -2.54 -1.61 -12.18
C ALA A 138 -1.46 -2.00 -11.17
N LEU A 139 -1.37 -3.30 -10.90
CA LEU A 139 -0.34 -3.89 -10.07
C LEU A 139 0.97 -4.11 -10.81
N GLY A 140 1.15 -3.59 -12.03
CA GLY A 140 2.39 -3.64 -12.82
C GLY A 140 2.86 -5.03 -13.24
N VAL A 141 1.96 -6.00 -13.24
CA VAL A 141 2.15 -7.39 -13.65
C VAL A 141 1.27 -7.73 -14.86
N GLY A 142 0.98 -6.75 -15.74
CA GLY A 142 0.07 -6.89 -16.87
C GLY A 142 0.44 -7.96 -17.90
N GLY A 143 1.68 -8.46 -17.88
CA GLY A 143 2.12 -9.61 -18.70
C GLY A 143 1.69 -10.98 -18.15
N TRP A 144 1.06 -11.04 -16.99
CA TRP A 144 0.63 -12.30 -16.35
C TRP A 144 -0.69 -12.81 -16.93
N PRO A 145 -0.95 -14.14 -16.85
CA PRO A 145 -2.24 -14.69 -17.24
C PRO A 145 -3.37 -14.14 -16.35
N SER A 146 -4.55 -13.93 -16.93
CA SER A 146 -5.70 -13.35 -16.23
C SER A 146 -6.11 -14.13 -14.97
N GLU A 147 -5.89 -15.44 -14.97
CA GLU A 147 -6.15 -16.35 -13.87
C GLU A 147 -5.32 -16.00 -12.62
N ALA A 148 -4.16 -15.34 -12.81
CA ALA A 148 -3.31 -14.87 -11.72
C ALA A 148 -3.95 -13.76 -10.89
N ALA A 149 -4.93 -13.01 -11.43
CA ALA A 149 -5.59 -11.91 -10.73
C ALA A 149 -6.10 -12.31 -9.34
N SER A 150 -6.74 -13.48 -9.23
CA SER A 150 -7.28 -13.97 -7.96
C SER A 150 -6.19 -14.38 -6.95
N LEU A 151 -5.05 -14.89 -7.44
CA LEU A 151 -3.90 -15.22 -6.60
C LEU A 151 -3.19 -13.97 -6.10
N VAL A 152 -3.04 -12.96 -6.97
CA VAL A 152 -2.42 -11.69 -6.63
C VAL A 152 -3.21 -10.99 -5.52
N THR A 153 -4.54 -10.92 -5.63
CA THR A 153 -5.38 -10.36 -4.56
C THR A 153 -5.26 -11.15 -3.26
N ALA A 154 -5.22 -12.49 -3.34
CA ALA A 154 -5.04 -13.33 -2.15
C ALA A 154 -3.68 -13.09 -1.49
N ALA A 155 -2.60 -13.04 -2.26
CA ALA A 155 -1.24 -12.78 -1.77
C ALA A 155 -1.15 -11.40 -1.08
N LEU A 156 -1.69 -10.36 -1.72
CA LEU A 156 -1.66 -9.00 -1.16
C LEU A 156 -2.45 -8.88 0.14
N ARG A 157 -3.52 -9.66 0.33
CA ARG A 157 -4.29 -9.72 1.59
C ARG A 157 -3.54 -10.49 2.67
N ALA A 158 -2.88 -11.57 2.29
CA ALA A 158 -2.20 -12.47 3.21
C ALA A 158 -0.91 -11.90 3.78
N ASP A 159 -0.15 -11.20 2.93
CA ASP A 159 1.14 -10.65 3.26
C ASP A 159 1.29 -9.25 2.65
N ALA A 160 1.24 -8.23 3.50
CA ALA A 160 1.40 -6.84 3.10
C ALA A 160 2.83 -6.52 2.68
N TRP A 161 3.82 -7.32 3.09
CA TRP A 161 5.25 -7.07 2.91
C TRP A 161 5.81 -7.71 1.65
N ARG A 162 5.00 -8.45 0.88
CA ARG A 162 5.40 -9.08 -0.38
C ARG A 162 4.79 -8.36 -1.58
N ARG A 163 5.61 -8.16 -2.61
CA ARG A 163 5.06 -7.86 -3.92
C ARG A 163 4.50 -9.14 -4.53
N PRO A 164 3.49 -9.04 -5.41
CA PRO A 164 2.98 -10.20 -6.14
C PRO A 164 4.10 -10.99 -6.83
N GLU A 165 5.06 -10.28 -7.43
CA GLU A 165 6.22 -10.86 -8.12
C GLU A 165 7.15 -11.68 -7.20
N ASP A 166 7.16 -11.38 -5.90
CA ASP A 166 7.94 -12.13 -4.90
C ASP A 166 7.16 -13.33 -4.34
N ALA A 167 5.83 -13.25 -4.34
CA ALA A 167 4.95 -14.28 -3.80
C ALA A 167 4.60 -15.36 -4.82
N ILE A 168 4.59 -15.06 -6.11
CA ILE A 168 4.12 -15.96 -7.17
C ILE A 168 5.26 -16.19 -8.17
N SER A 169 5.88 -17.37 -8.11
CA SER A 169 6.99 -17.73 -8.98
C SER A 169 6.59 -17.86 -10.47
N PRO A 170 7.54 -17.69 -11.42
CA PRO A 170 7.33 -17.99 -12.83
C PRO A 170 6.82 -19.41 -13.07
N GLU A 171 7.28 -20.39 -12.28
CA GLU A 171 6.82 -21.78 -12.33
C GLU A 171 5.35 -21.90 -11.94
N THR A 172 4.90 -21.16 -10.92
CA THR A 172 3.49 -21.08 -10.54
C THR A 172 2.66 -20.47 -11.67
N LEU A 173 3.12 -19.37 -12.30
CA LEU A 173 2.45 -18.76 -13.46
C LEU A 173 2.35 -19.73 -14.64
N ALA A 174 3.40 -20.49 -14.95
CA ALA A 174 3.40 -21.48 -16.03
C ALA A 174 2.42 -22.65 -15.78
N LYS A 175 2.11 -22.94 -14.52
CA LYS A 175 1.12 -23.95 -14.12
C LYS A 175 -0.32 -23.42 -14.18
N LEU A 176 -0.54 -22.10 -14.02
CA LEU A 176 -1.87 -21.49 -13.98
C LEU A 176 -2.69 -21.73 -15.23
N ALA A 177 -2.08 -21.61 -16.41
CA ALA A 177 -2.77 -21.79 -17.70
C ALA A 177 -3.40 -23.19 -17.88
N ARG A 178 -3.02 -24.16 -17.02
CA ARG A 178 -3.49 -25.55 -17.05
C ARG A 178 -4.09 -25.99 -15.71
N ALA A 179 -4.25 -25.07 -14.75
CA ALA A 179 -4.74 -25.41 -13.43
C ALA A 179 -6.26 -25.64 -13.46
N SER A 180 -6.73 -26.68 -12.76
CA SER A 180 -8.15 -26.84 -12.49
C SER A 180 -8.62 -25.82 -11.45
N PRO A 181 -9.92 -25.50 -11.39
CA PRO A 181 -10.45 -24.58 -10.35
C PRO A 181 -10.09 -24.99 -8.93
N ARG A 182 -10.07 -26.30 -8.64
CA ARG A 182 -9.65 -26.84 -7.34
C ARG A 182 -8.19 -26.51 -7.03
N LYS A 183 -7.30 -26.70 -8.00
CA LYS A 183 -5.86 -26.39 -7.84
C LYS A 183 -5.62 -24.90 -7.65
N LEU A 184 -6.41 -24.04 -8.30
CA LEU A 184 -6.36 -22.60 -8.08
C LEU A 184 -6.76 -22.25 -6.63
N GLU A 185 -7.81 -22.88 -6.11
CA GLU A 185 -8.23 -22.67 -4.72
C GLU A 185 -7.19 -23.18 -3.73
N ASP A 186 -6.54 -24.33 -4.00
CA ASP A 186 -5.44 -24.83 -3.18
C ASP A 186 -4.27 -23.82 -3.14
N LEU A 187 -3.89 -23.24 -4.29
CA LEU A 187 -2.87 -22.18 -4.37
C LEU A 187 -3.28 -20.89 -3.65
N ARG A 188 -4.55 -20.48 -3.74
CA ARG A 188 -5.07 -19.32 -3.00
C ARG A 188 -4.94 -19.53 -1.50
N LYS A 189 -5.30 -20.72 -1.02
CA LYS A 189 -5.18 -21.10 0.38
C LYS A 189 -3.73 -21.11 0.85
N GLU A 190 -2.82 -21.63 0.04
CA GLU A 190 -1.37 -21.64 0.32
C GLU A 190 -0.83 -20.20 0.43
N LEU A 191 -1.14 -19.32 -0.53
CA LEU A 191 -0.74 -17.92 -0.49
C LEU A 191 -1.37 -17.16 0.69
N SER A 192 -2.53 -17.59 1.16
CA SER A 192 -3.23 -17.00 2.32
C SER A 192 -2.60 -17.37 3.67
N SER A 193 -1.62 -18.28 3.66
CA SER A 193 -0.90 -18.74 4.85
C SER A 193 0.58 -18.79 4.51
N PRO A 194 1.23 -17.63 4.31
CA PRO A 194 2.62 -17.57 3.89
C PRO A 194 3.49 -18.35 4.88
N PRO A 195 4.46 -19.15 4.39
CA PRO A 195 5.36 -19.84 5.29
C PRO A 195 6.13 -18.81 6.11
N ARG A 196 6.19 -19.06 7.42
CA ARG A 196 6.95 -18.23 8.34
C ARG A 196 8.43 -18.34 8.02
N ALA A 197 9.06 -17.22 7.72
CA ALA A 197 10.51 -17.17 7.53
C ALA A 197 11.23 -17.32 8.88
N PRO A 198 12.37 -18.03 8.93
CA PRO A 198 13.22 -18.07 10.11
C PRO A 198 13.56 -16.66 10.58
N LEU A 199 13.59 -16.40 11.89
CA LEU A 199 13.88 -15.05 12.41
C LEU A 199 15.21 -14.50 11.86
N ALA A 200 16.22 -15.34 11.68
CA ALA A 200 17.52 -14.93 11.15
C ALA A 200 17.48 -14.36 9.72
N GLU A 201 16.42 -14.63 8.96
CA GLU A 201 16.21 -14.16 7.58
C GLU A 201 15.35 -12.89 7.49
N TRP A 202 14.88 -12.37 8.64
CA TRP A 202 14.12 -11.14 8.64
C TRP A 202 15.03 -9.98 8.22
N GLU A 203 14.53 -9.08 7.39
CA GLU A 203 15.29 -7.96 6.80
C GLU A 203 14.68 -6.62 7.17
N SER A 204 15.51 -5.57 7.20
CA SER A 204 15.02 -4.21 7.45
C SER A 204 14.07 -3.82 6.32
N ALA A 205 12.80 -3.59 6.66
CA ALA A 205 11.76 -3.24 5.70
C ALA A 205 11.69 -1.72 5.47
N GLY A 206 12.08 -0.93 6.48
CA GLY A 206 12.14 0.52 6.38
C GLY A 206 12.08 1.22 7.74
N SER A 207 11.90 2.54 7.69
CA SER A 207 11.65 3.36 8.87
C SER A 207 10.57 4.40 8.62
N VAL A 208 9.72 4.63 9.62
CA VAL A 208 8.73 5.70 9.67
C VAL A 208 9.28 6.87 10.50
N GLY A 209 9.00 8.10 10.06
CA GLY A 209 9.54 9.33 10.67
C GLY A 209 10.67 9.98 9.86
N GLU A 210 10.90 9.54 8.62
CA GLU A 210 11.82 10.18 7.65
C GLU A 210 11.10 11.06 6.60
N PHE A 211 9.77 11.09 6.60
CA PHE A 211 8.98 11.71 5.53
C PHE A 211 8.62 13.17 5.85
N ALA A 212 8.94 14.07 4.92
CA ALA A 212 8.31 15.40 4.87
C ALA A 212 6.86 15.23 4.38
N GLY A 213 5.91 15.87 5.05
CA GLY A 213 4.51 15.96 4.59
C GLY A 213 3.44 15.48 5.58
N PHE A 214 3.84 14.80 6.65
CA PHE A 214 3.10 14.72 7.93
C PHE A 214 4.09 15.02 9.09
N ASP A 215 4.84 16.12 8.86
CA ASP A 215 5.53 17.03 9.79
C ASP A 215 6.68 16.54 10.68
N GLY A 216 7.56 15.71 10.13
CA GLY A 216 8.93 15.60 10.63
C GLY A 216 9.16 14.48 11.65
N HIS A 217 10.35 14.52 12.24
CA HIS A 217 10.71 13.64 13.35
C HIS A 217 9.67 13.80 14.47
N PHE A 218 9.22 12.70 15.07
CA PHE A 218 8.45 12.80 16.32
C PHE A 218 9.23 13.67 17.29
N ASP A 219 8.62 14.60 18.03
CA ASP A 219 9.39 15.48 18.93
C ASP A 219 10.17 14.69 19.98
N GLU A 220 9.65 13.52 20.35
CA GLU A 220 10.26 12.55 21.25
C GLU A 220 10.14 11.14 20.65
N PRO A 221 10.99 10.18 21.03
CA PRO A 221 10.84 8.79 20.59
C PRO A 221 9.45 8.27 20.93
N PRO A 222 8.62 7.90 19.94
CA PRO A 222 7.26 7.48 20.23
C PRO A 222 7.26 6.11 20.90
N LEU A 223 6.21 5.85 21.69
CA LEU A 223 5.97 4.58 22.33
C LEU A 223 5.05 3.73 21.45
N LEU A 224 5.51 2.55 21.04
CA LEU A 224 4.70 1.63 20.24
C LEU A 224 3.64 0.95 21.12
N LEU A 225 2.41 0.98 20.61
CA LEU A 225 1.23 0.48 21.31
C LEU A 225 0.74 -0.83 20.67
N ASP A 226 0.44 -1.78 21.54
CA ASP A 226 -0.17 -3.06 21.19
C ASP A 226 -1.70 -2.90 21.09
N GLY A 227 -2.15 -2.47 19.91
CA GLY A 227 -3.56 -2.36 19.58
C GLY A 227 -4.19 -3.68 19.15
N PRO A 228 -5.50 -3.70 18.84
CA PRO A 228 -6.20 -4.91 18.46
C PRO A 228 -5.61 -5.51 17.18
N GLU A 229 -5.52 -6.84 17.13
CA GLU A 229 -5.04 -7.62 15.98
C GLU A 229 -6.07 -7.61 14.84
N THR A 230 -6.35 -6.43 14.31
CA THR A 230 -7.25 -6.23 13.16
C THR A 230 -6.53 -6.40 11.83
N SER A 231 -5.22 -6.16 11.81
CA SER A 231 -4.37 -6.38 10.64
C SER A 231 -2.92 -6.62 11.05
N ARG A 232 -2.21 -7.47 10.29
CA ARG A 232 -0.78 -7.76 10.42
C ARG A 232 0.12 -6.61 9.98
N ASN A 233 -0.42 -5.56 9.39
CA ASN A 233 0.37 -4.47 8.81
C ASN A 233 0.02 -3.11 9.44
N ARG A 234 -0.73 -3.15 10.54
CA ARG A 234 -1.23 -2.01 11.29
C ARG A 234 -0.73 -2.08 12.73
N PHE A 235 -0.20 -0.97 13.21
CA PHE A 235 0.20 -0.80 14.59
C PHE A 235 0.04 0.66 15.00
N TRP A 236 0.21 0.96 16.29
CA TRP A 236 -0.01 2.29 16.82
C TRP A 236 1.21 2.82 17.55
N ALA A 237 1.28 4.13 17.64
CA ALA A 237 2.33 4.85 18.34
C ALA A 237 1.72 5.99 19.16
N LEU A 238 2.20 6.16 20.39
CA LEU A 238 1.89 7.30 21.24
C LEU A 238 3.08 8.27 21.19
N ALA A 239 2.80 9.52 20.89
CA ALA A 239 3.75 10.62 21.01
C ALA A 239 3.20 11.69 21.94
N SER A 240 3.99 12.74 22.21
CA SER A 240 3.61 13.84 23.09
C SER A 240 2.34 14.59 22.64
N ASN A 241 2.06 14.59 21.33
CA ASN A 241 0.94 15.30 20.71
C ASN A 241 -0.28 14.40 20.40
N GLY A 242 -0.26 13.11 20.77
CA GLY A 242 -1.42 12.23 20.59
C GLY A 242 -1.05 10.79 20.22
N ALA A 243 -2.09 10.01 19.92
CA ALA A 243 -1.97 8.64 19.46
C ALA A 243 -2.16 8.57 17.94
N PHE A 244 -1.39 7.67 17.31
CA PHE A 244 -1.32 7.55 15.86
C PHE A 244 -1.45 6.11 15.44
N ARG A 245 -2.19 5.90 14.35
CA ARG A 245 -2.25 4.65 13.61
C ARG A 245 -1.25 4.66 12.47
N LEU A 246 -0.44 3.63 12.39
CA LEU A 246 0.51 3.38 11.31
C LEU A 246 0.02 2.20 10.46
N ASP A 247 -0.14 2.45 9.17
CA ASP A 247 -0.39 1.44 8.15
C ASP A 247 0.85 1.31 7.27
N ALA A 248 1.41 0.12 7.20
CA ALA A 248 2.68 -0.15 6.55
C ALA A 248 2.60 -1.35 5.62
N ASP A 249 3.25 -1.31 4.46
CA ASP A 249 3.33 -2.44 3.55
C ASP A 249 4.54 -2.31 2.61
N VAL A 250 4.66 -3.25 1.68
CA VAL A 250 5.75 -3.30 0.69
C VAL A 250 5.81 -2.08 -0.24
N TYR A 251 4.75 -1.28 -0.31
CA TYR A 251 4.68 -0.10 -1.16
C TYR A 251 4.93 1.20 -0.40
N GLY A 252 4.60 1.26 0.90
CA GLY A 252 4.92 2.41 1.71
C GLY A 252 4.31 2.42 3.11
N TRP A 253 4.24 3.63 3.67
CA TRP A 253 3.89 3.88 5.06
C TRP A 253 2.93 5.06 5.14
N SER A 254 1.93 4.96 6.01
CA SER A 254 1.07 6.09 6.32
C SER A 254 0.83 6.16 7.81
N CYS A 255 0.77 7.39 8.31
CA CYS A 255 0.46 7.71 9.69
C CYS A 255 -0.82 8.56 9.71
N ARG A 256 -1.72 8.29 10.65
CA ARG A 256 -2.96 9.05 10.87
C ARG A 256 -3.20 9.19 12.37
N ALA A 257 -3.70 10.34 12.81
CA ALA A 257 -4.17 10.50 14.18
C ALA A 257 -5.30 9.48 14.47
N ASP A 258 -5.26 8.88 15.65
CA ASP A 258 -6.22 7.90 16.14
C ASP A 258 -6.33 8.02 17.65
N ASP A 259 -7.05 9.05 18.11
CA ASP A 259 -7.16 9.39 19.54
C ASP A 259 -7.72 8.24 20.39
N ALA A 260 -8.51 7.34 19.78
CA ALA A 260 -9.06 6.16 20.45
C ALA A 260 -7.98 5.14 20.84
N ALA A 261 -6.78 5.22 20.26
CA ALA A 261 -5.67 4.33 20.56
C ALA A 261 -4.85 4.78 21.78
N ALA A 262 -5.14 5.95 22.38
CA ALA A 262 -4.37 6.48 23.52
C ALA A 262 -4.36 5.53 24.74
N ASP A 263 -5.39 4.69 24.90
CA ASP A 263 -5.51 3.72 26.00
C ASP A 263 -4.89 2.35 25.69
N TYR A 264 -4.27 2.16 24.51
CA TYR A 264 -3.62 0.90 24.16
C TYR A 264 -2.35 0.67 24.99
N LYS A 265 -2.01 -0.60 25.22
CA LYS A 265 -0.87 -0.97 26.07
C LYS A 265 0.44 -0.68 25.35
N VAL A 266 1.40 -0.09 26.04
CA VAL A 266 2.77 0.07 25.51
C VAL A 266 3.49 -1.27 25.53
N GLY A 267 4.12 -1.63 24.42
CA GLY A 267 4.99 -2.79 24.34
C GLY A 267 6.40 -2.48 24.87
N GLU A 268 6.76 -3.02 26.04
CA GLU A 268 8.06 -2.76 26.68
C GLU A 268 9.04 -3.95 26.55
N PRO A 269 10.30 -3.72 26.14
CA PRO A 269 11.33 -4.76 26.14
C PRO A 269 11.60 -5.28 27.55
N LYS A 270 11.55 -6.60 27.72
CA LYS A 270 11.73 -7.23 29.04
C LYS A 270 13.21 -7.45 29.33
N THR A 271 13.63 -7.18 30.56
CA THR A 271 14.93 -7.65 31.05
C THR A 271 14.84 -9.16 31.18
N ARG A 272 15.80 -9.90 30.59
CA ARG A 272 15.81 -11.37 30.63
C ARG A 272 15.96 -11.84 32.07
N GLY A 273 14.84 -12.08 32.74
CA GLY A 273 14.82 -12.61 34.10
C GLY A 273 15.30 -14.06 34.05
N PHE A 274 16.46 -14.33 34.66
CA PHE A 274 17.08 -15.67 34.73
C PHE A 274 16.09 -16.76 35.22
N ILE A 275 15.12 -16.38 36.06
CA ILE A 275 14.13 -17.29 36.66
C ILE A 275 13.01 -17.66 35.67
N ALA A 276 12.59 -16.76 34.78
CA ALA A 276 11.48 -17.01 33.85
C ALA A 276 11.85 -18.05 32.77
N SER A 277 13.11 -18.08 32.33
CA SER A 277 13.61 -19.12 31.42
C SER A 277 13.76 -20.48 32.10
N LEU A 278 13.96 -20.52 33.42
CA LEU A 278 14.19 -21.75 34.16
C LEU A 278 12.89 -22.51 34.49
N LEU A 279 11.78 -21.78 34.64
CA LEU A 279 10.51 -22.34 35.08
C LEU A 279 9.62 -22.87 33.96
N GLY A 280 10.04 -22.78 32.69
CA GLY A 280 9.27 -23.30 31.56
C GLY A 280 7.84 -22.78 31.50
N ALA A 281 7.58 -21.59 32.07
CA ALA A 281 6.26 -20.96 32.04
C ALA A 281 5.90 -20.77 30.57
N GLY A 282 4.90 -21.54 30.14
CA GLY A 282 4.53 -21.74 28.74
C GLY A 282 4.60 -20.43 27.97
N ASP A 283 5.50 -20.41 26.99
CA ASP A 283 5.56 -19.32 26.04
C ASP A 283 4.22 -19.35 25.30
N ASP A 284 3.43 -18.31 25.49
CA ASP A 284 2.13 -18.08 24.86
C ASP A 284 2.24 -17.91 23.32
N GLY A 285 3.39 -18.25 22.75
CA GLY A 285 3.78 -18.00 21.38
C GLY A 285 4.06 -16.52 21.10
N ALA A 286 3.80 -15.61 22.04
CA ALA A 286 3.91 -14.18 21.83
C ALA A 286 5.38 -13.77 21.60
N PRO A 287 5.67 -12.90 20.60
CA PRO A 287 7.02 -12.45 20.37
C PRO A 287 7.56 -11.62 21.55
N ARG A 288 8.84 -11.76 21.85
CA ARG A 288 9.51 -11.08 22.97
C ARG A 288 10.83 -10.46 22.53
N LEU A 289 10.99 -9.17 22.74
CA LEU A 289 12.25 -8.45 22.50
C LEU A 289 12.99 -8.20 23.83
N ALA A 290 14.24 -8.66 23.90
CA ALA A 290 15.15 -8.36 25.00
C ALA A 290 15.94 -7.07 24.74
N LYS A 291 16.43 -6.44 25.82
CA LYS A 291 17.20 -5.18 25.74
C LYS A 291 18.51 -5.28 24.93
N ASP A 292 19.07 -6.48 24.78
CA ASP A 292 20.27 -6.74 23.99
C ASP A 292 20.00 -6.93 22.48
N GLY A 293 18.74 -6.72 22.06
CA GLY A 293 18.30 -6.89 20.68
C GLY A 293 17.94 -8.34 20.31
N THR A 294 17.88 -9.26 21.27
CA THR A 294 17.44 -10.64 21.01
C THR A 294 15.91 -10.70 20.89
N LEU A 295 15.40 -11.06 19.72
CA LEU A 295 13.99 -11.35 19.48
C LEU A 295 13.76 -12.86 19.61
N THR A 296 12.78 -13.26 20.41
CA THR A 296 12.33 -14.65 20.53
C THR A 296 10.87 -14.76 20.08
N PHE A 297 10.58 -15.71 19.20
CA PHE A 297 9.23 -15.92 18.70
C PHE A 297 9.06 -17.38 18.25
N GLY A 298 7.96 -18.04 18.62
CA GLY A 298 7.68 -19.45 18.26
C GLY A 298 8.85 -20.43 18.44
N GLY A 299 9.60 -20.33 19.54
CA GLY A 299 10.73 -21.23 19.84
C GLY A 299 12.05 -20.88 19.14
N GLU A 300 12.05 -19.89 18.24
CA GLU A 300 13.28 -19.36 17.63
C GLU A 300 13.77 -18.13 18.37
N SER A 301 15.09 -17.92 18.37
CA SER A 301 15.71 -16.68 18.84
C SER A 301 16.75 -16.20 17.84
N ALA A 302 16.73 -14.90 17.53
CA ALA A 302 17.73 -14.23 16.71
C ALA A 302 18.16 -12.91 17.36
N LYS A 303 19.44 -12.56 17.22
CA LYS A 303 20.00 -11.31 17.75
C LYS A 303 20.13 -10.28 16.63
N PHE A 304 19.57 -9.10 16.85
CA PHE A 304 19.64 -7.96 15.94
C PHE A 304 20.31 -6.79 16.65
N GLU A 305 21.54 -6.45 16.25
CA GLU A 305 22.33 -5.42 16.93
C GLU A 305 21.65 -4.05 16.89
N GLU A 306 20.94 -3.73 15.81
CA GLU A 306 20.21 -2.47 15.64
C GLU A 306 18.94 -2.34 16.50
N MET A 307 18.51 -3.44 17.14
CA MET A 307 17.40 -3.45 18.12
C MET A 307 17.91 -3.35 19.56
N ALA A 308 19.22 -3.40 19.79
CA ALA A 308 19.78 -3.21 21.13
C ALA A 308 19.42 -1.81 21.64
N GLY A 309 18.95 -1.73 22.89
CA GLY A 309 18.49 -0.47 23.47
C GLY A 309 17.12 -0.01 23.00
N ALA A 310 16.31 -0.90 22.41
CA ALA A 310 14.90 -0.60 22.14
C ALA A 310 14.19 -0.10 23.41
N THR A 311 13.39 0.95 23.26
CA THR A 311 12.58 1.55 24.34
C THR A 311 11.16 1.05 24.30
N SER A 312 10.62 0.83 23.09
CA SER A 312 9.33 0.19 22.88
C SER A 312 9.35 -0.67 21.62
N TYR A 313 8.49 -1.68 21.56
CA TYR A 313 8.34 -2.51 20.37
C TYR A 313 6.92 -3.03 20.21
N VAL A 314 6.56 -3.35 18.98
CA VAL A 314 5.41 -4.18 18.63
C VAL A 314 5.89 -5.27 17.70
N ALA A 315 5.45 -6.49 17.94
CA ALA A 315 5.82 -7.62 17.11
C ALA A 315 4.56 -8.41 16.75
N ARG A 316 4.54 -8.88 15.51
CA ARG A 316 3.52 -9.75 14.94
C ARG A 316 4.20 -10.95 14.28
N GLU A 317 3.42 -11.80 13.63
CA GLU A 317 3.89 -13.06 13.07
C GLU A 317 5.01 -12.89 12.02
N ASP A 318 4.99 -11.79 11.28
CA ASP A 318 5.81 -11.54 10.10
C ASP A 318 6.60 -10.22 10.16
N PHE A 319 6.47 -9.43 11.23
CA PHE A 319 7.27 -8.23 11.42
C PHE A 319 7.49 -7.85 12.89
N VAL A 320 8.50 -7.02 13.11
CA VAL A 320 8.74 -6.29 14.36
C VAL A 320 9.00 -4.83 14.04
N ALA A 321 8.33 -3.94 14.77
CA ALA A 321 8.63 -2.52 14.79
C ALA A 321 9.16 -2.13 16.16
N TRP A 322 10.14 -1.22 16.19
CA TRP A 322 10.75 -0.77 17.44
C TRP A 322 11.17 0.70 17.37
N THR A 323 11.28 1.30 18.55
CA THR A 323 11.92 2.61 18.76
C THR A 323 13.11 2.45 19.71
N VAL A 324 14.06 3.39 19.63
CA VAL A 324 15.21 3.49 20.54
C VAL A 324 15.25 4.91 21.12
N ALA A 325 15.92 5.09 22.25
CA ALA A 325 15.86 6.34 23.03
C ALA A 325 16.36 7.59 22.29
N ASP A 326 17.23 7.42 21.29
CA ASP A 326 17.81 8.50 20.48
C ASP A 326 17.16 8.61 19.10
N SER A 327 16.09 7.85 18.84
CA SER A 327 15.45 7.82 17.53
C SER A 327 14.04 8.34 17.58
N HIS A 328 13.86 9.48 16.93
CA HIS A 328 12.57 10.06 16.56
C HIS A 328 11.92 9.31 15.37
N ARG A 329 12.17 8.00 15.27
CA ARG A 329 11.78 7.15 14.15
C ARG A 329 11.37 5.78 14.66
N ILE A 330 10.41 5.19 13.96
CA ILE A 330 10.00 3.81 14.15
C ILE A 330 10.71 2.99 13.07
N ARG A 331 11.46 1.98 13.46
CA ARG A 331 12.15 1.08 12.54
C ARG A 331 11.36 -0.20 12.41
N VAL A 332 11.38 -0.82 11.24
CA VAL A 332 10.66 -2.06 10.97
C VAL A 332 11.56 -3.09 10.31
N ARG A 333 11.43 -4.32 10.79
CA ARG A 333 12.05 -5.51 10.22
C ARG A 333 10.92 -6.49 9.94
N ALA A 334 10.91 -7.08 8.75
CA ALA A 334 9.87 -8.01 8.33
C ALA A 334 10.50 -9.31 7.80
N ALA A 335 9.74 -10.39 7.89
CA ALA A 335 10.09 -11.68 7.31
C ALA A 335 10.31 -11.53 5.81
N ARG A 336 11.51 -11.91 5.32
CA ARG A 336 11.69 -12.08 3.89
C ARG A 336 11.12 -13.43 3.49
N ALA A 337 10.16 -13.38 2.59
CA ALA A 337 9.54 -14.53 1.96
C ALA A 337 10.52 -15.46 1.24
N ALA A 338 10.39 -16.77 1.46
CA ALA A 338 10.66 -17.72 0.38
C ALA A 338 9.54 -17.62 -0.68
N ALA A 339 9.91 -17.61 -1.96
CA ALA A 339 8.95 -17.60 -3.07
C ALA A 339 8.12 -18.91 -3.10
N VAL A 340 6.83 -18.81 -3.47
CA VAL A 340 5.90 -19.94 -3.63
C VAL A 340 5.84 -20.42 -5.09
#